data_AF-A0A6M3IPT0-F1
#
_entry.id   AF-A0A6M3IPT0-F1
#
_cell.length_a   1.000
_cell.length_b   1.000
_cell.length_c   1.000
_cell.angle_alpha   90.00
_cell.angle_beta   90.00
_cell.angle_gamma   90.00
#
_symmetry.space_group_name_H-M   'P 1'
#
loop_
_entity.id
_entity.type
_entity.pdbx_description
1 polymer ?
#
loop_
_entity_poly.entity_id
_entity_poly.type
_entity_poly.pdbx_seq_one_letter_code
_entity_poly.pdbx_strand_id
1 'polypeptide(L)'
;MEGNDKIDELELRKNETLLQEMVGLLEKAEKAPSAGSGNKAEVVHRGDAEVPVPILSQRESEAGYVYIYDPKTGEQSRANKNMVLALLKATNPDGTRLFTTIKPAFEPLKGTHKCFLHPAGPERKRYTEMGLPVCNKSNITNPYMVKKHMMNRHPTAWKFLEEERIEKERVDEIALRTAILQQMVEAKASAQVFRCEVCAKEFSTSVALTGHKNSHKTK
;
A
#
# COMPACT_ATOMS: atom_id res chain seq x y z
N MET A 1 9.94 -63.36 -25.19
CA MET A 1 10.34 -62.00 -25.57
C MET A 1 9.08 -61.16 -25.78
N GLU A 2 8.29 -60.91 -24.72
CA GLU A 2 6.95 -60.28 -24.87
C GLU A 2 6.67 -59.18 -23.81
N GLY A 3 7.69 -58.81 -23.01
CA GLY A 3 7.53 -57.90 -21.88
C GLY A 3 7.88 -56.44 -22.14
N ASN A 4 8.74 -56.15 -23.13
CA ASN A 4 9.17 -54.77 -23.44
C ASN A 4 8.17 -54.02 -24.32
N ASP A 5 7.55 -54.70 -25.28
CA ASP A 5 6.65 -54.04 -26.26
C ASP A 5 5.39 -53.44 -25.60
N LYS A 6 4.92 -54.05 -24.49
CA LYS A 6 3.73 -53.56 -23.75
C LYS A 6 4.03 -52.34 -22.88
N ILE A 7 5.29 -52.14 -22.47
CA ILE A 7 5.70 -50.97 -21.68
C ILE A 7 5.80 -49.75 -22.60
N ASP A 8 6.37 -49.92 -23.80
CA ASP A 8 6.46 -48.88 -24.82
C ASP A 8 5.08 -48.44 -25.33
N GLU A 9 4.13 -49.37 -25.51
CA GLU A 9 2.78 -49.03 -25.96
C GLU A 9 1.98 -48.25 -24.90
N LEU A 10 2.22 -48.53 -23.60
CA LEU A 10 1.58 -47.81 -22.50
C LEU A 10 2.18 -46.40 -22.32
N GLU A 11 3.48 -46.24 -22.54
CA GLU A 11 4.13 -44.92 -22.58
C GLU A 11 3.73 -44.12 -23.81
N LEU A 12 3.61 -44.73 -24.99
CA LEU A 12 3.09 -44.06 -26.18
C LEU A 12 1.66 -43.54 -25.96
N ARG A 13 0.77 -44.35 -25.38
CA ARG A 13 -0.60 -43.91 -25.05
C ARG A 13 -0.62 -42.77 -24.06
N LYS A 14 0.24 -42.80 -23.03
CA LYS A 14 0.39 -41.68 -22.10
C LYS A 14 0.86 -40.42 -22.83
N ASN A 15 1.85 -40.53 -23.70
CA ASN A 15 2.36 -39.42 -24.49
C ASN A 15 1.31 -38.87 -25.46
N GLU A 16 0.52 -39.72 -26.10
CA GLU A 16 -0.59 -39.33 -26.97
C GLU A 16 -1.72 -38.61 -26.20
N THR A 17 -2.10 -39.11 -25.02
CA THR A 17 -3.09 -38.43 -24.17
C THR A 17 -2.58 -37.07 -23.69
N LEU A 18 -1.30 -36.97 -23.34
CA LEU A 18 -0.67 -35.71 -22.94
C LEU A 18 -0.62 -34.71 -24.11
N LEU A 19 -0.33 -35.18 -25.33
CA LEU A 19 -0.37 -34.38 -26.55
C LEU A 19 -1.79 -33.90 -26.88
N GLN A 20 -2.80 -34.75 -26.73
CA GLN A 20 -4.21 -34.38 -26.93
C GLN A 20 -4.66 -33.32 -25.92
N GLU A 21 -4.27 -33.45 -24.65
CA GLU A 21 -4.52 -32.40 -23.65
C GLU A 21 -3.81 -31.08 -23.99
N MET A 22 -2.59 -31.13 -24.51
CA MET A 22 -1.84 -29.94 -24.95
C MET A 22 -2.51 -29.24 -26.13
N VAL A 23 -2.97 -30.00 -27.13
CA VAL A 23 -3.72 -29.45 -28.29
C VAL A 23 -5.04 -28.83 -27.83
N GLY A 24 -5.77 -29.48 -26.91
CA GLY A 24 -7.00 -28.92 -26.35
C GLY A 24 -6.77 -27.63 -25.56
N LEU A 25 -5.60 -27.43 -24.94
CA LEU A 25 -5.24 -26.16 -24.29
C LEU A 25 -4.83 -25.08 -25.29
N LEU A 26 -4.16 -25.46 -26.38
CA LEU A 26 -3.82 -24.54 -27.47
C LEU A 26 -5.08 -23.96 -28.12
N GLU A 27 -6.06 -24.79 -28.45
CA GLU A 27 -7.34 -24.32 -29.00
C GLU A 27 -8.11 -23.40 -28.03
N LYS A 28 -8.04 -23.69 -26.73
CA LYS A 28 -8.64 -22.84 -25.69
C LYS A 28 -7.89 -21.52 -25.50
N ALA A 29 -6.56 -21.52 -25.70
CA ALA A 29 -5.75 -20.31 -25.65
C ALA A 29 -5.96 -19.42 -26.88
N GLU A 30 -6.18 -20.00 -28.06
CA GLU A 30 -6.51 -19.26 -29.28
C GLU A 30 -7.88 -18.59 -29.22
N LYS A 31 -8.87 -19.25 -28.62
CA LYS A 31 -10.25 -18.74 -28.46
C LYS A 31 -10.41 -17.71 -27.32
N ALA A 32 -9.37 -17.47 -26.53
CA ALA A 32 -9.43 -16.47 -25.48
C ALA A 32 -9.51 -15.05 -26.08
N PRO A 33 -10.43 -14.18 -25.62
CA PRO A 33 -10.56 -12.84 -26.14
C PRO A 33 -9.26 -12.07 -25.91
N SER A 34 -8.61 -11.67 -27.01
CA SER A 34 -7.41 -10.84 -26.97
C SER A 34 -7.74 -9.47 -26.40
N ALA A 35 -6.99 -9.06 -25.38
CA ALA A 35 -7.17 -7.79 -24.70
C ALA A 35 -6.57 -6.65 -25.53
N GLY A 36 -7.28 -6.24 -26.58
CA GLY A 36 -6.88 -5.09 -27.40
C GLY A 36 -7.24 -5.24 -28.87
N SER A 37 -8.52 -5.15 -29.22
CA SER A 37 -8.92 -4.77 -30.58
C SER A 37 -9.49 -3.35 -30.54
N GLY A 38 -8.59 -2.37 -30.36
CA GLY A 38 -8.89 -0.97 -30.64
C GLY A 38 -8.70 -0.72 -32.13
N ASN A 39 -9.74 -0.98 -32.92
CA ASN A 39 -9.71 -0.65 -34.35
C ASN A 39 -9.74 0.87 -34.55
N LYS A 40 -8.64 1.45 -35.04
CA LYS A 40 -8.55 2.43 -36.15
C LYS A 40 -7.18 3.11 -36.13
N ALA A 41 -6.51 3.15 -37.29
CA ALA A 41 -5.39 4.04 -37.53
C ALA A 41 -5.85 5.49 -37.36
N GLU A 42 -5.37 6.15 -36.31
CA GLU A 42 -5.65 7.56 -36.06
C GLU A 42 -4.70 8.39 -36.94
N VAL A 43 -5.27 9.16 -37.86
CA VAL A 43 -4.52 10.04 -38.76
C VAL A 43 -4.04 11.22 -37.95
N VAL A 44 -2.75 11.21 -37.58
CA VAL A 44 -2.13 12.24 -36.73
C VAL A 44 -1.90 13.54 -37.51
N HIS A 45 -1.71 13.47 -38.83
CA HIS A 45 -1.59 14.65 -39.69
C HIS A 45 -2.14 14.36 -41.10
N ARG A 46 -3.04 15.20 -41.60
CA ARG A 46 -3.40 15.26 -43.03
C ARG A 46 -2.47 16.30 -43.65
N GLY A 47 -1.64 15.92 -44.62
CA GLY A 47 -0.53 16.77 -45.11
C GLY A 47 -0.97 18.16 -45.58
N ASP A 48 -0.08 19.14 -45.44
CA ASP A 48 -0.22 20.52 -45.93
C ASP A 48 0.81 20.81 -47.04
N ALA A 49 0.75 22.00 -47.65
CA ALA A 49 1.48 22.37 -48.88
C ALA A 49 3.02 22.22 -48.83
N GLU A 50 3.64 22.20 -47.65
CA GLU A 50 5.09 21.98 -47.48
C GLU A 50 5.46 20.49 -47.30
N VAL A 51 4.53 19.66 -46.80
CA VAL A 51 4.76 18.23 -46.57
C VAL A 51 3.52 17.45 -47.04
N PRO A 52 3.47 17.07 -48.34
CA PRO A 52 2.26 16.51 -48.95
C PRO A 52 1.96 15.06 -48.51
N VAL A 53 2.82 14.43 -47.72
CA VAL A 53 2.67 13.03 -47.33
C VAL A 53 2.00 12.95 -45.96
N PRO A 54 0.79 12.37 -45.84
CA PRO A 54 0.13 12.23 -44.55
C PRO A 54 0.92 11.24 -43.67
N ILE A 55 1.27 11.68 -42.46
CA ILE A 55 1.93 10.83 -41.47
C ILE A 55 0.88 9.91 -40.85
N LEU A 56 0.91 8.65 -41.26
CA LEU A 56 0.13 7.57 -40.67
C LEU A 56 0.92 6.98 -39.51
N SER A 57 0.43 7.09 -38.27
CA SER A 57 0.96 6.25 -37.19
C SER A 57 0.41 4.84 -37.37
N GLN A 58 1.24 3.94 -37.91
CA GLN A 58 0.98 2.51 -37.75
C GLN A 58 1.25 2.17 -36.28
N ARG A 59 0.19 1.95 -35.51
CA ARG A 59 0.33 1.14 -34.30
C ARG A 59 0.55 -0.27 -34.79
N GLU A 60 1.80 -0.73 -34.75
CA GLU A 60 2.11 -2.15 -34.84
C GLU A 60 1.16 -2.88 -33.90
N SER A 61 0.47 -3.90 -34.42
CA SER A 61 -0.46 -4.71 -33.64
C SER A 61 0.31 -5.31 -32.47
N GLU A 62 0.09 -4.73 -31.29
CA GLU A 62 0.63 -5.17 -30.00
C GLU A 62 0.52 -6.69 -29.94
N ALA A 63 1.63 -7.37 -29.63
CA ALA A 63 1.64 -8.80 -29.37
C ALA A 63 0.45 -9.14 -28.47
N GLY A 64 -0.54 -9.85 -29.02
CA GLY A 64 -1.88 -9.91 -28.45
C GLY A 64 -1.83 -10.39 -27.01
N TYR A 65 -2.14 -9.53 -26.05
CA TYR A 65 -2.12 -9.95 -24.66
C TYR A 65 -3.32 -10.85 -24.37
N VAL A 66 -3.08 -11.94 -23.64
CA VAL A 66 -4.09 -12.89 -23.19
C VAL A 66 -4.18 -12.81 -21.67
N TYR A 67 -5.40 -12.84 -21.14
CA TYR A 67 -5.63 -12.89 -19.70
C TYR A 67 -5.50 -14.33 -19.20
N ILE A 68 -4.73 -14.48 -18.14
CA ILE A 68 -4.50 -15.73 -17.43
C ILE A 68 -4.91 -15.52 -15.97
N TYR A 69 -5.49 -16.54 -15.36
CA TYR A 69 -5.98 -16.54 -13.99
C TYR A 69 -5.25 -17.58 -13.14
N ASP A 70 -4.95 -17.24 -11.89
CA ASP A 70 -4.52 -18.23 -10.90
C ASP A 70 -5.75 -18.98 -10.36
N PRO A 71 -5.79 -20.33 -10.44
CA PRO A 71 -6.93 -21.12 -10.00
C PRO A 71 -7.15 -21.14 -8.48
N LYS A 72 -6.18 -20.72 -7.65
CA LYS A 72 -6.31 -20.65 -6.18
C LYS A 72 -6.71 -19.27 -5.68
N THR A 73 -6.18 -18.21 -6.30
CA THR A 73 -6.39 -16.83 -5.85
C THR A 73 -7.38 -16.05 -6.72
N GLY A 74 -7.67 -16.52 -7.94
CA GLY A 74 -8.58 -15.86 -8.87
C GLY A 74 -8.02 -14.56 -9.43
N GLU A 75 -6.74 -14.25 -9.18
CA GLU A 75 -6.09 -13.04 -9.65
C GLU A 75 -5.86 -13.09 -11.16
N GLN A 76 -6.18 -11.98 -11.83
CA GLN A 76 -6.04 -11.83 -13.27
C GLN A 76 -4.67 -11.24 -13.60
N SER A 77 -3.87 -11.98 -14.35
CA SER A 77 -2.58 -11.54 -14.90
C SER A 77 -2.67 -11.36 -16.41
N ARG A 78 -2.04 -10.29 -16.92
CA ARG A 78 -1.92 -10.03 -18.37
C ARG A 78 -0.60 -10.64 -18.86
N ALA A 79 -0.66 -11.63 -19.73
CA ALA A 79 0.51 -12.25 -20.33
C ALA A 79 0.57 -11.98 -21.84
N ASN A 80 1.78 -11.89 -22.39
CA ASN A 80 1.99 -11.82 -23.83
C ASN A 80 1.67 -13.21 -24.44
N LYS A 81 0.95 -13.27 -25.58
CA LYS A 81 0.56 -14.51 -26.30
C LYS A 81 1.70 -15.53 -26.39
N ASN A 82 2.90 -15.05 -26.71
CA ASN A 82 4.08 -15.89 -26.92
C ASN A 82 4.53 -16.60 -25.64
N MET A 83 4.24 -16.03 -24.46
CA MET A 83 4.63 -16.56 -23.15
C MET A 83 3.51 -17.33 -22.45
N VAL A 84 2.27 -17.26 -22.94
CA VAL A 84 1.12 -17.95 -22.33
C VAL A 84 1.38 -19.45 -22.19
N LEU A 85 1.94 -20.09 -23.23
CA LEU A 85 2.22 -21.52 -23.22
C LEU A 85 3.27 -21.92 -22.18
N ALA A 86 4.30 -21.09 -21.99
CA ALA A 86 5.31 -21.33 -20.96
C ALA A 86 4.73 -21.16 -19.56
N LEU A 87 3.87 -20.16 -19.35
CA LEU A 87 3.20 -19.90 -18.08
C LEU A 87 2.18 -21.01 -17.72
N LEU A 88 1.44 -21.53 -18.70
CA LEU A 88 0.48 -22.63 -18.49
C LEU A 88 1.14 -23.96 -18.12
N LYS A 89 2.42 -24.15 -18.48
CA LYS A 89 3.22 -25.32 -18.10
C LYS A 89 3.81 -25.23 -16.70
N ALA A 90 3.83 -24.04 -16.09
CA ALA A 90 4.38 -23.86 -14.76
C ALA A 90 3.46 -24.50 -13.70
N THR A 91 4.04 -25.41 -12.90
CA THR A 91 3.37 -26.13 -11.82
C THR A 91 3.83 -25.66 -10.46
N ASN A 92 2.89 -25.62 -9.51
CA ASN A 92 3.16 -25.42 -8.09
C ASN A 92 3.89 -26.64 -7.49
N PRO A 93 4.53 -26.49 -6.32
CA PRO A 93 5.04 -27.63 -5.55
C PRO A 93 3.95 -28.66 -5.21
N ASP A 94 2.68 -28.25 -5.18
CA ASP A 94 1.51 -29.12 -4.99
C ASP A 94 1.07 -29.89 -6.26
N GLY A 95 1.77 -29.76 -7.39
CA GLY A 95 1.41 -30.39 -8.67
C GLY A 95 0.22 -29.77 -9.41
N THR A 96 -0.43 -28.76 -8.83
CA THR A 96 -1.48 -27.97 -9.48
C THR A 96 -0.88 -26.94 -10.46
N ARG A 97 -1.59 -26.64 -11.55
CA ARG A 97 -1.17 -25.60 -12.51
C ARG A 97 -1.22 -24.22 -11.84
N LEU A 98 -0.18 -23.42 -12.03
CA LEU A 98 -0.11 -22.05 -11.51
C LEU A 98 -1.12 -21.11 -12.18
N PHE A 99 -1.44 -21.41 -13.44
CA PHE A 99 -2.13 -20.51 -14.33
C PHE A 99 -3.15 -21.26 -15.18
N THR A 100 -4.30 -20.63 -15.40
CA THR A 100 -5.43 -21.16 -16.17
C THR A 100 -5.98 -20.06 -17.08
N THR A 101 -6.40 -20.44 -18.29
CA THR A 101 -7.05 -19.51 -19.23
C THR A 101 -8.54 -19.35 -18.91
N ILE A 102 -9.11 -20.26 -18.12
CA ILE A 102 -10.51 -20.25 -17.71
C ILE A 102 -10.62 -19.39 -16.44
N LYS A 103 -11.47 -18.36 -16.49
CA LYS A 103 -11.76 -17.54 -15.31
C LYS A 103 -12.40 -18.42 -14.21
N PRO A 104 -11.77 -18.59 -13.05
CA PRO A 104 -12.37 -19.33 -11.94
C PRO A 104 -13.60 -18.59 -11.39
N ALA A 105 -14.54 -19.33 -10.80
CA ALA A 105 -15.85 -18.80 -10.38
C ALA A 105 -15.80 -17.93 -9.11
N PHE A 106 -14.69 -17.92 -8.38
CA PHE A 106 -14.53 -17.10 -7.18
C PHE A 106 -13.79 -15.80 -7.51
N GLU A 107 -14.28 -14.69 -6.97
CA GLU A 107 -13.64 -13.38 -7.14
C GLU A 107 -12.59 -13.16 -6.04
N PRO A 108 -11.40 -12.60 -6.36
CA PRO A 108 -10.38 -12.32 -5.36
C PRO A 108 -10.91 -11.35 -4.31
N LEU A 109 -10.51 -11.52 -3.05
CA LEU A 109 -10.87 -10.64 -1.95
C LEU A 109 -10.33 -9.23 -2.20
N LYS A 110 -11.20 -8.40 -2.79
CA LYS A 110 -10.95 -6.98 -2.98
C LYS A 110 -11.03 -6.28 -1.62
N GLY A 111 -9.93 -5.65 -1.24
CA GLY A 111 -9.84 -4.88 -0.03
C GLY A 111 -10.80 -3.70 0.03
N THR A 112 -11.33 -3.44 1.22
CA THR A 112 -12.34 -2.39 1.45
C THR A 112 -11.71 -1.01 1.65
N HIS A 113 -10.40 -0.94 1.95
CA HIS A 113 -9.78 0.31 2.40
C HIS A 113 -9.37 1.22 1.25
N LYS A 114 -9.73 2.50 1.39
CA LYS A 114 -9.35 3.58 0.49
C LYS A 114 -8.01 4.17 0.88
N CYS A 115 -7.30 4.72 -0.10
CA CYS A 115 -6.11 5.53 0.12
C CYS A 115 -6.43 6.79 0.96
N PHE A 116 -5.47 7.30 1.75
CA PHE A 116 -5.64 8.56 2.49
C PHE A 116 -5.90 9.75 1.56
N LEU A 117 -5.28 9.76 0.37
CA LEU A 117 -5.46 10.79 -0.65
C LEU A 117 -6.66 10.54 -1.58
N HIS A 118 -7.59 9.66 -1.17
CA HIS A 118 -8.76 9.35 -1.99
C HIS A 118 -9.73 10.52 -2.08
N PRO A 119 -10.36 10.77 -3.25
CA PRO A 119 -11.32 11.88 -3.40
C PRO A 119 -12.48 11.85 -2.39
N ALA A 120 -13.00 10.66 -2.11
CA ALA A 120 -14.07 10.43 -1.14
C ALA A 120 -13.61 10.37 0.33
N GLY A 121 -12.38 10.78 0.66
CA GLY A 121 -11.87 10.81 2.02
C GLY A 121 -12.31 12.07 2.79
N PRO A 122 -12.54 11.97 4.12
CA PRO A 122 -12.99 13.12 4.93
C PRO A 122 -11.98 14.27 4.95
N GLU A 123 -10.69 13.97 4.87
CA GLU A 123 -9.61 14.98 4.94
C GLU A 123 -9.20 15.55 3.58
N ARG A 124 -9.97 15.29 2.50
CA ARG A 124 -9.59 15.72 1.15
C ARG A 124 -9.47 17.24 1.01
N LYS A 125 -10.29 18.02 1.73
CA LYS A 125 -10.20 19.49 1.72
C LYS A 125 -8.83 19.96 2.22
N ARG A 126 -8.41 19.49 3.39
CA ARG A 126 -7.07 19.75 3.98
C ARG A 126 -5.96 19.38 3.01
N TYR A 127 -6.04 18.19 2.40
CA TYR A 127 -5.04 17.74 1.44
C TYR A 127 -5.02 18.55 0.14
N THR A 128 -6.15 19.11 -0.29
CA THR A 128 -6.22 19.97 -1.48
C THR A 128 -5.58 21.32 -1.20
N GLU A 129 -5.84 21.90 -0.03
CA GLU A 129 -5.21 23.14 0.43
C GLU A 129 -3.68 23.00 0.55
N MET A 130 -3.22 21.83 1.01
CA MET A 130 -1.79 21.51 1.08
C MET A 130 -1.17 21.11 -0.27
N GLY A 131 -1.94 21.14 -1.37
CA GLY A 131 -1.44 20.84 -2.72
C GLY A 131 -1.13 19.36 -2.98
N LEU A 132 -1.65 18.43 -2.17
CA LEU A 132 -1.39 17.00 -2.32
C LEU A 132 -2.25 16.39 -3.45
N PRO A 133 -1.68 15.49 -4.27
CA PRO A 133 -2.36 14.88 -5.41
C PRO A 133 -3.52 13.98 -4.96
N VAL A 134 -4.49 13.75 -5.85
CA VAL A 134 -5.58 12.78 -5.64
C VAL A 134 -5.15 11.37 -6.04
N CYS A 135 -5.55 10.37 -5.25
CA CYS A 135 -5.33 8.96 -5.57
C CYS A 135 -6.66 8.18 -5.57
N ASN A 136 -7.04 7.59 -6.70
CA ASN A 136 -8.33 6.88 -6.83
C ASN A 136 -8.29 5.42 -6.35
N LYS A 137 -7.23 4.99 -5.65
CA LYS A 137 -7.13 3.60 -5.17
C LYS A 137 -8.09 3.40 -3.99
N SER A 138 -9.14 2.63 -4.23
CA SER A 138 -10.18 2.29 -3.26
C SER A 138 -10.15 0.83 -2.80
N ASN A 139 -9.33 0.00 -3.45
CA ASN A 139 -9.31 -1.45 -3.28
C ASN A 139 -8.00 -1.90 -2.61
N ILE A 140 -7.82 -1.58 -1.32
CA ILE A 140 -6.63 -1.96 -0.52
C ILE A 140 -7.08 -2.86 0.64
N THR A 141 -6.42 -4.00 0.82
CA THR A 141 -6.88 -5.10 1.71
C THR A 141 -6.81 -4.77 3.20
N ASN A 142 -5.76 -4.10 3.65
CA ASN A 142 -5.49 -3.86 5.07
C ASN A 142 -4.98 -2.42 5.27
N PRO A 143 -5.29 -1.72 6.37
CA PRO A 143 -4.68 -0.44 6.73
C PRO A 143 -3.15 -0.40 6.61
N TYR A 144 -2.46 -1.50 6.95
CA TYR A 144 -1.02 -1.62 6.73
C TYR A 144 -0.63 -1.52 5.25
N MET A 145 -1.39 -2.16 4.37
CA MET A 145 -1.20 -2.04 2.92
C MET A 145 -1.52 -0.64 2.41
N VAL A 146 -2.38 0.13 3.09
CA VAL A 146 -2.59 1.55 2.79
C VAL A 146 -1.33 2.36 3.09
N LYS A 147 -0.70 2.16 4.26
CA LYS A 147 0.58 2.79 4.59
C LYS A 147 1.66 2.43 3.56
N LYS A 148 1.80 1.14 3.23
CA LYS A 148 2.77 0.68 2.22
C LYS A 148 2.49 1.27 0.83
N HIS A 149 1.22 1.38 0.43
CA HIS A 149 0.82 2.05 -0.81
C HIS A 149 1.23 3.54 -0.81
N MET A 150 1.09 4.23 0.33
CA MET A 150 1.49 5.63 0.43
C MET A 150 3.00 5.80 0.32
N MET A 151 3.78 4.98 1.02
CA MET A 151 5.24 5.02 0.96
C MET A 151 5.77 4.77 -0.46
N ASN A 152 5.17 3.83 -1.20
CA ASN A 152 5.67 3.43 -2.52
C ASN A 152 5.12 4.29 -3.67
N ARG A 153 3.83 4.65 -3.63
CA ARG A 153 3.18 5.39 -4.73
C ARG A 153 3.23 6.90 -4.55
N HIS A 154 3.22 7.36 -3.30
CA HIS A 154 3.18 8.79 -2.96
C HIS A 154 4.25 9.13 -1.89
N PRO A 155 5.54 8.89 -2.18
CA PRO A 155 6.60 9.07 -1.20
C PRO A 155 6.68 10.50 -0.65
N THR A 156 6.51 11.50 -1.53
CA THR A 156 6.56 12.92 -1.13
C THR A 156 5.39 13.30 -0.24
N ALA A 157 4.17 12.88 -0.59
CA ALA A 157 2.97 13.15 0.21
C ALA A 157 3.07 12.46 1.58
N TRP A 158 3.58 11.23 1.62
CA TRP A 158 3.77 10.50 2.86
C TRP A 158 4.77 11.20 3.78
N LYS A 159 5.92 11.64 3.25
CA LYS A 159 6.91 12.38 4.05
C LYS A 159 6.33 13.64 4.67
N PHE A 160 5.57 14.42 3.90
CA PHE A 160 4.93 15.64 4.38
C PHE A 160 3.94 15.36 5.51
N LEU A 161 3.06 14.36 5.35
CA LEU A 161 2.11 13.98 6.39
C LEU A 161 2.79 13.40 7.63
N GLU A 162 3.88 12.67 7.44
CA GLU A 162 4.67 12.12 8.53
C GLU A 162 5.39 13.23 9.31
N GLU A 163 5.90 14.24 8.62
CA GLU A 163 6.51 15.41 9.24
C GLU A 163 5.49 16.23 10.04
N GLU A 164 4.29 16.43 9.51
CA GLU A 164 3.17 17.06 10.24
C GLU A 164 2.80 16.27 11.50
N ARG A 165 2.82 14.93 11.41
CA ARG A 165 2.55 14.04 12.55
C ARG A 165 3.62 14.18 13.64
N ILE A 166 4.90 14.14 13.25
CA ILE A 166 6.03 14.27 14.16
C ILE A 166 6.05 15.66 14.82
N GLU A 167 5.79 16.72 14.05
CA GLU A 167 5.77 18.07 14.61
C GLU A 167 4.61 18.25 15.59
N LYS A 168 3.44 17.68 15.30
CA LYS A 168 2.34 17.67 16.26
C LYS A 168 2.69 16.91 17.54
N GLU A 169 3.30 15.72 17.43
CA GLU A 169 3.76 14.95 18.60
C GLU A 169 4.79 15.76 19.41
N ARG A 170 5.72 16.47 18.75
CA ARG A 170 6.70 17.35 19.39
C ARG A 170 6.03 18.52 20.11
N VAL A 171 5.08 19.19 19.46
CA VAL A 171 4.33 20.31 20.05
C VAL A 171 3.52 19.83 21.26
N ASP A 172 2.85 18.68 21.14
CA ASP A 172 2.10 18.07 22.24
C ASP A 172 3.04 17.69 23.40
N GLU A 173 4.23 17.14 23.13
CA GLU A 173 5.25 16.84 24.15
C GLU A 173 5.74 18.11 24.84
N ILE A 174 6.03 19.16 24.08
CA ILE A 174 6.45 20.47 24.62
C ILE A 174 5.33 21.05 25.49
N ALA A 175 4.08 21.00 25.02
CA ALA A 175 2.92 21.49 25.75
C ALA A 175 2.73 20.73 27.08
N LEU A 176 2.84 19.40 27.06
CA LEU A 176 2.75 18.60 28.28
C LEU A 176 3.92 18.90 29.24
N ARG A 177 5.15 18.99 28.72
CA ARG A 177 6.34 19.29 29.53
C ARG A 177 6.24 20.68 30.18
N THR A 178 5.82 21.68 29.41
CA THR A 178 5.65 23.05 29.91
C THR A 178 4.52 23.12 30.94
N ALA A 179 3.40 22.42 30.72
CA ALA A 179 2.31 22.33 31.70
C ALA A 179 2.76 21.70 33.03
N ILE A 180 3.55 20.62 32.98
CA ILE A 180 4.10 19.98 34.18
C ILE A 180 5.02 20.94 34.95
N LEU A 181 5.93 21.63 34.23
CA LEU A 181 6.83 22.61 34.86
C LEU A 181 6.06 23.76 35.51
N GLN A 182 5.01 24.25 34.83
CA GLN A 182 4.16 25.29 35.38
C GLN A 182 3.46 24.84 36.67
N GLN A 183 2.88 23.62 36.69
CA GLN A 183 2.30 23.06 37.91
C GLN A 183 3.32 22.92 39.05
N MET A 184 4.57 22.54 38.75
CA MET A 184 5.63 22.48 39.77
C MET A 184 6.00 23.86 40.31
N VAL A 185 6.04 24.89 39.46
CA VAL A 185 6.31 26.28 39.87
C VAL A 185 5.16 26.82 40.73
N GLU A 186 3.91 26.58 40.31
CA GLU A 186 2.72 26.96 41.08
C GLU A 186 2.68 26.25 42.44
N ALA A 187 2.97 24.94 42.49
CA ALA A 187 3.09 24.20 43.73
C ALA A 187 4.16 24.79 44.66
N LYS A 188 5.33 25.17 44.13
CA LYS A 188 6.39 25.82 44.91
C LYS A 188 6.00 27.23 45.36
N ALA A 189 5.28 28.00 44.55
CA ALA A 189 4.79 29.32 44.91
C ALA A 189 3.71 29.27 46.00
N SER A 190 2.89 28.21 45.99
CA SER A 190 1.90 27.93 47.04
C SER A 190 2.48 27.33 48.33
N ALA A 191 3.79 27.08 48.38
CA ALA A 191 4.44 26.56 49.58
C ALA A 191 4.24 27.54 50.75
N GLN A 192 3.66 27.03 51.83
CA GLN A 192 3.20 27.82 52.96
C GLN A 192 4.37 28.56 53.63
N VAL A 193 4.24 29.89 53.77
CA VAL A 193 5.21 30.71 54.51
C VAL A 193 5.03 30.45 56.01
N PHE A 194 6.11 30.18 56.72
CA PHE A 194 6.08 29.85 58.15
C PHE A 194 6.37 31.09 58.99
N ARG A 195 5.38 31.60 59.74
CA ARG A 195 5.51 32.81 60.58
C ARG A 195 5.80 32.48 62.04
N CYS A 196 6.69 33.23 62.68
CA CYS A 196 6.94 33.13 64.11
C CYS A 196 5.90 33.91 64.93
N GLU A 197 5.26 33.28 65.91
CA GLU A 197 4.25 33.91 66.77
C GLU A 197 4.82 34.99 67.71
N VAL A 198 6.10 34.88 68.11
CA VAL A 198 6.73 35.77 69.11
C VAL A 198 7.26 37.06 68.47
N CYS A 199 7.85 36.97 67.28
CA CYS A 199 8.52 38.10 66.63
C CYS A 199 7.97 38.43 65.22
N ALA A 200 6.92 37.73 64.79
CA ALA A 200 6.26 37.89 63.49
C ALA A 200 7.12 37.70 62.23
N LYS A 201 8.39 37.28 62.34
CA LYS A 201 9.26 37.01 61.18
C LYS A 201 8.76 35.83 60.35
N GLU A 202 8.89 35.95 59.03
CA GLU A 202 8.48 34.95 58.03
C GLU A 202 9.68 34.14 57.54
N PHE A 203 9.48 32.83 57.38
CA PHE A 203 10.49 31.88 56.95
C PHE A 203 9.96 31.00 55.82
N SER A 204 10.84 30.66 54.87
CA SER A 204 10.51 29.83 53.70
C SER A 204 10.44 28.33 54.00
N THR A 205 10.88 27.89 55.19
CA THR A 205 10.87 26.47 55.59
C THR A 205 10.53 26.32 57.08
N SER A 206 9.88 25.21 57.43
CA SER A 206 9.51 24.86 58.82
C SER A 206 10.74 24.63 59.71
N VAL A 207 11.83 24.14 59.13
CA VAL A 207 13.11 23.91 59.84
C VAL A 207 13.74 25.25 60.25
N ALA A 208 13.77 26.24 59.36
CA ALA A 208 14.25 27.59 59.68
C ALA A 208 13.40 28.24 60.78
N LEU A 209 12.07 28.09 60.73
CA LEU A 209 11.18 28.54 61.80
C LEU A 209 11.50 27.84 63.14
N THR A 210 11.71 26.52 63.12
CA THR A 210 11.99 25.74 64.35
C THR A 210 13.32 26.14 64.99
N GLY A 211 14.38 26.31 64.20
CA GLY A 211 15.66 26.83 64.68
C GLY A 211 15.54 28.23 65.26
N HIS A 212 14.76 29.10 64.62
CA HIS A 212 14.49 30.44 65.11
C HIS A 212 13.68 30.46 66.41
N LYS A 213 12.68 29.59 66.56
CA LYS A 213 11.88 29.46 67.80
C LYS A 213 12.75 29.11 69.01
N ASN A 214 13.83 28.35 68.82
CA ASN A 214 14.74 27.99 69.91
C ASN A 214 15.57 29.18 70.42
N SER A 215 15.89 30.17 69.58
CA SER A 215 16.59 31.38 70.01
C SER A 215 15.78 32.24 70.99
N HIS A 216 14.45 32.11 71.00
CA HIS A 216 13.58 32.75 71.99
C HIS A 216 13.57 32.01 73.34
N LYS A 217 13.93 30.73 73.37
CA LYS A 217 13.96 29.91 74.60
C LYS A 217 15.26 30.04 75.39
N THR A 218 16.34 30.51 74.77
CA THR A 218 17.69 30.59 75.38
C THR A 218 17.95 31.89 76.13
N LYS A 219 16.91 32.55 76.65
CA LYS A 219 17.01 33.74 77.50
C LYS A 219 16.09 33.58 78.70
#